data_AF-A0AA35TTV4-F1
#
_entry.id   AF-A0AA35TTV4-F1
#
_cell.length_a   1.000
_cell.length_b   1.000
_cell.length_c   1.000
_cell.angle_alpha   90.00
_cell.angle_beta   90.00
_cell.angle_gamma   90.00
#
_symmetry.space_group_name_H-M   'P 1'
#
loop_
_entity.id
_entity.type
_entity.pdbx_description
1 polymer ?
#
loop_
_entity_poly.entity_id
_entity_poly.type
_entity_poly.pdbx_seq_one_letter_code
_entity_poly.pdbx_strand_id
1 'polypeptide(L)'
;MCTAQFMAWCAEVEAQAESEQDKCYREYISQLSQYRCQCGEMLEEAESALVTLANMRERHQFVSQRTGALHGACQQLMEDQTKLVNLAESISSKLTYFTELDRIGTRLGSPAFSVTSDGFLPLLSRLDECISFTEQNLHYKESQVYLTRFRQYLSRALALVKQHVVSTLRLTTSSVLPKPGAVAVLSENSYAQFYGKFRSSAPKIKALMKEIELRADTAAEYKNLLHDCCHSYVGQRGLLLTSSVHSSLAQITQQHSTDSTALVRTETLLTPCFMIHDKLKAYLMNYAQSLYTKQFLPFLDSICRYTVEPPIKD
;
A
#
# COMPACT_ATOMS: atom_id res chain seq x y z
N MET A 1 97.96 59.01 -81.28
CA MET A 1 97.93 58.57 -79.87
C MET A 1 99.28 57.97 -79.51
N CYS A 2 99.85 58.32 -78.36
CA CYS A 2 101.10 57.74 -77.89
C CYS A 2 100.88 56.25 -77.57
N THR A 3 101.85 55.37 -77.82
CA THR A 3 101.74 53.91 -77.59
C THR A 3 101.30 53.56 -76.17
N ALA A 4 101.69 54.37 -75.19
CA ALA A 4 101.25 54.24 -73.79
C ALA A 4 99.74 54.46 -73.60
N GLN A 5 99.12 55.40 -74.33
CA GLN A 5 97.66 55.62 -74.28
C GLN A 5 96.89 54.46 -74.92
N PHE A 6 97.46 53.84 -75.96
CA PHE A 6 96.83 52.68 -76.62
C PHE A 6 96.90 51.43 -75.75
N MET A 7 98.05 51.14 -75.14
CA MET A 7 98.21 50.00 -74.22
C MET A 7 97.32 50.14 -72.97
N ALA A 8 97.19 51.35 -72.41
CA ALA A 8 96.28 51.63 -71.31
C ALA A 8 94.81 51.40 -71.71
N TRP A 9 94.43 51.78 -72.94
CA TRP A 9 93.09 51.52 -73.47
C TRP A 9 92.85 50.02 -73.74
N CYS A 10 93.83 49.27 -74.27
CA CYS A 10 93.73 47.82 -74.44
C CYS A 10 93.57 47.10 -73.10
N ALA A 11 94.34 47.47 -72.07
CA ALA A 11 94.20 46.91 -70.73
C ALA A 11 92.82 47.24 -70.10
N GLU A 12 92.29 48.44 -70.35
CA GLU A 12 90.94 48.83 -69.90
C GLU A 12 89.85 48.01 -70.62
N VAL A 13 90.00 47.77 -71.93
CA VAL A 13 89.07 46.97 -72.72
C VAL A 13 89.14 45.49 -72.35
N GLU A 14 90.34 44.94 -72.09
CA GLU A 14 90.53 43.58 -71.60
C GLU A 14 89.94 43.42 -70.19
N ALA A 15 90.16 44.38 -69.28
CA ALA A 15 89.56 44.39 -67.96
C ALA A 15 88.02 44.53 -68.01
N GLN A 16 87.48 45.30 -68.96
CA GLN A 16 86.03 45.40 -69.20
C GLN A 16 85.47 44.09 -69.76
N ALA A 17 86.15 43.45 -70.71
CA ALA A 17 85.72 42.17 -71.27
C ALA A 17 85.74 41.05 -70.21
N GLU A 18 86.80 40.97 -69.38
CA GLU A 18 86.86 40.06 -68.23
C GLU A 18 85.78 40.39 -67.20
N SER A 19 85.56 41.67 -66.89
CA SER A 19 84.51 42.10 -65.96
C SER A 19 83.10 41.78 -66.47
N GLU A 20 82.84 41.88 -67.78
CA GLU A 20 81.56 41.53 -68.39
C GLU A 20 81.33 40.02 -68.39
N GLN A 21 82.37 39.23 -68.65
CA GLN A 21 82.31 37.77 -68.63
C GLN A 21 82.12 37.25 -67.20
N ASP A 22 82.79 37.85 -66.21
CA ASP A 22 82.60 37.58 -64.79
C ASP A 22 81.21 37.98 -64.28
N LYS A 23 80.60 39.00 -64.89
CA LYS A 23 79.31 39.55 -64.45
C LYS A 23 78.19 38.50 -64.49
N CYS A 24 78.10 37.75 -65.58
CA CYS A 24 77.13 36.66 -65.73
C CYS A 24 77.32 35.56 -64.66
N TYR A 25 78.56 35.18 -64.37
CA TYR A 25 78.84 34.19 -63.32
C TYR A 25 78.52 34.72 -61.92
N ARG A 26 78.80 36.01 -61.63
CA ARG A 26 78.45 36.65 -60.35
C ARG A 26 76.94 36.77 -60.15
N GLU A 27 76.19 37.12 -61.21
CA GLU A 27 74.72 37.17 -61.17
C GLU A 27 74.12 35.77 -60.94
N TYR A 28 74.65 34.74 -61.60
CA TYR A 28 74.21 33.36 -61.39
C TYR A 28 74.53 32.84 -59.99
N ILE A 29 75.73 33.12 -59.46
CA ILE A 29 76.10 32.81 -58.07
C ILE A 29 75.20 33.56 -57.08
N SER A 30 74.87 34.83 -57.36
CA SER A 30 73.95 35.62 -56.55
C SER A 30 72.55 34.98 -56.50
N GLN A 31 72.01 34.53 -57.64
CA GLN A 31 70.73 33.83 -57.69
C GLN A 31 70.77 32.51 -56.92
N LEU A 32 71.82 31.70 -57.07
CA LEU A 32 71.99 30.46 -56.31
C LEU A 32 72.09 30.72 -54.80
N SER A 33 72.77 31.80 -54.40
CA SER A 33 72.86 32.20 -52.99
C SER A 33 71.51 32.63 -52.42
N GLN A 34 70.69 33.32 -53.22
CA GLN A 34 69.34 33.73 -52.85
C GLN A 34 68.43 32.51 -52.69
N TYR A 35 68.46 31.56 -53.64
CA TYR A 35 67.70 30.31 -53.50
C TYR A 35 68.15 29.50 -52.28
N ARG A 36 69.47 29.45 -52.00
CA ARG A 36 69.97 28.80 -50.79
C ARG A 36 69.44 29.46 -49.51
N CYS A 37 69.37 30.80 -49.48
CA CYS A 37 68.82 31.55 -48.36
C CYS A 37 67.33 31.24 -48.17
N GLN A 38 66.55 31.29 -49.24
CA GLN A 38 65.11 30.98 -49.22
C GLN A 38 64.83 29.54 -48.79
N CYS A 39 65.61 28.56 -49.27
CA CYS A 39 65.49 27.19 -48.80
C CYS A 39 65.86 27.04 -47.31
N GLY A 40 66.82 27.83 -46.82
CA GLY A 40 67.17 27.88 -45.39
C GLY A 40 66.03 28.42 -44.54
N GLU A 41 65.44 29.55 -44.94
CA GLU A 41 64.28 30.16 -44.26
C GLU A 41 63.09 29.20 -44.24
N MET A 42 62.78 28.56 -45.38
CA MET A 42 61.69 27.60 -45.46
C MET A 42 61.94 26.35 -44.60
N LEU A 43 63.19 25.92 -44.47
CA LEU A 43 63.57 24.83 -43.57
C LEU A 43 63.38 25.23 -42.10
N GLU A 44 63.84 26.42 -41.70
CA GLU A 44 63.63 26.94 -40.34
C GLU A 44 62.14 27.08 -40.00
N GLU A 45 61.32 27.58 -40.93
CA GLU A 45 59.87 27.64 -40.76
C GLU A 45 59.25 26.25 -40.61
N ALA A 46 59.67 25.27 -41.42
CA ALA A 46 59.20 23.90 -41.32
C ALA A 46 59.60 23.24 -39.98
N GLU A 47 60.84 23.45 -39.53
CA GLU A 47 61.31 22.98 -38.23
C GLU A 47 60.51 23.61 -37.07
N SER A 48 60.27 24.92 -37.12
CA SER A 48 59.45 25.64 -36.16
C SER A 48 58.00 25.14 -36.12
N ALA A 49 57.41 24.88 -37.29
CA ALA A 49 56.08 24.31 -37.41
C ALA A 49 56.01 22.89 -36.82
N LEU A 50 57.02 22.06 -37.05
CA LEU A 50 57.12 20.71 -36.48
C LEU A 50 57.21 20.74 -34.95
N VAL A 51 58.01 21.65 -34.38
CA VAL A 51 58.09 21.86 -32.92
C VAL A 51 56.73 22.29 -32.35
N THR A 52 56.04 23.21 -33.04
CA THR A 52 54.71 23.68 -32.61
C THR A 52 53.68 22.55 -32.65
N LEU A 53 53.68 21.73 -33.70
CA LEU A 53 52.80 20.56 -33.82
C LEU A 53 53.09 19.52 -32.73
N ALA A 54 54.36 19.28 -32.40
CA ALA A 54 54.75 18.39 -31.31
C ALA A 54 54.20 18.89 -29.96
N ASN A 55 54.34 20.19 -29.68
CA ASN A 55 53.82 20.81 -28.46
C ASN A 55 52.28 20.74 -28.39
N MET A 56 51.58 20.97 -29.52
CA MET A 56 50.12 20.85 -29.58
C MET A 56 49.65 19.42 -29.34
N ARG A 57 50.37 18.44 -29.90
CA ARG A 57 50.07 17.02 -29.68
C ARG A 57 50.22 16.65 -28.20
N GLU A 58 51.30 17.08 -27.55
CA GLU A 58 51.54 16.81 -26.13
C GLU A 58 50.44 17.43 -25.25
N ARG A 59 50.12 18.71 -25.48
CA ARG A 59 49.03 19.40 -24.76
C ARG A 59 47.68 18.73 -24.98
N HIS A 60 47.38 18.32 -26.20
CA HIS A 60 46.14 17.61 -26.51
C HIS A 60 46.07 16.27 -25.78
N GLN A 61 47.17 15.51 -25.74
CA GLN A 61 47.23 14.25 -25.01
C GLN A 61 47.05 14.45 -23.51
N PHE A 62 47.70 15.47 -22.93
CA PHE A 62 47.52 15.83 -21.52
C PHE A 62 46.06 16.19 -21.19
N VAL A 63 45.43 17.05 -21.99
CA VAL A 63 44.02 17.43 -21.78
C VAL A 63 43.10 16.24 -21.97
N SER A 64 43.32 15.41 -23.00
CA SER A 64 42.53 14.21 -23.24
C SER A 64 42.59 13.22 -22.07
N GLN A 65 43.79 12.97 -21.52
CA GLN A 65 43.96 12.11 -20.35
C GLN A 65 43.28 12.69 -19.10
N ARG A 66 43.46 13.99 -18.84
CA ARG A 66 42.84 14.66 -17.68
C ARG A 66 41.32 14.68 -17.77
N THR A 67 40.77 15.01 -18.95
CA THR A 67 39.33 15.00 -19.20
C THR A 67 38.76 13.59 -19.13
N GLY A 68 39.48 12.58 -19.64
CA GLY A 68 39.08 11.17 -19.54
C GLY A 68 39.02 10.69 -18.08
N ALA A 69 40.03 11.01 -17.27
CA ALA A 69 40.05 10.68 -15.85
C ALA A 69 38.93 11.40 -15.07
N LEU A 70 38.70 12.70 -15.35
CA LEU A 70 37.62 13.46 -14.75
C LEU A 70 36.24 12.89 -15.14
N HIS A 71 36.05 12.57 -16.42
CA HIS A 71 34.81 11.99 -16.91
C HIS A 71 34.53 10.63 -16.25
N GLY A 72 35.53 9.77 -16.13
CA GLY A 72 35.41 8.50 -15.41
C GLY A 72 35.05 8.69 -13.93
N ALA A 73 35.69 9.65 -13.24
CA ALA A 73 35.36 9.97 -11.85
C ALA A 73 33.92 10.50 -11.70
N CYS A 74 33.47 11.38 -12.60
CA CYS A 74 32.09 11.89 -12.62
C CYS A 74 31.08 10.77 -12.89
N GLN A 75 31.38 9.87 -13.82
CA GLN A 75 30.51 8.73 -14.11
C GLN A 75 30.37 7.81 -12.89
N GLN A 76 31.48 7.47 -12.24
CA GLN A 76 31.47 6.69 -11.00
C GLN A 76 30.63 7.37 -9.91
N LEU A 77 30.80 8.69 -9.74
CA LEU A 77 30.02 9.47 -8.78
C LEU A 77 28.52 9.44 -9.09
N MET A 78 28.13 9.56 -10.37
CA MET A 78 26.73 9.48 -10.79
C MET A 78 26.13 8.08 -10.55
N GLU A 79 26.89 7.03 -10.81
CA GLU A 79 26.49 5.65 -10.51
C GLU A 79 26.27 5.46 -9.00
N ASP A 80 27.20 5.94 -8.18
CA ASP A 80 27.11 5.80 -6.73
C ASP A 80 25.99 6.67 -6.14
N GLN A 81 25.78 7.88 -6.66
CA GLN A 81 24.62 8.70 -6.33
C GLN A 81 23.32 7.96 -6.64
N THR A 82 23.20 7.34 -7.82
CA THR A 82 22.01 6.60 -8.22
C THR A 82 21.77 5.41 -7.28
N LYS A 83 22.81 4.65 -6.95
CA LYS A 83 22.73 3.53 -5.99
C LYS A 83 22.25 4.00 -4.60
N LEU A 84 22.81 5.11 -4.11
CA LEU A 84 22.45 5.67 -2.80
C LEU A 84 21.00 6.17 -2.76
N VAL A 85 20.53 6.82 -3.83
CA VAL A 85 19.14 7.26 -3.95
C VAL A 85 18.20 6.06 -3.94
N ASN A 86 18.47 5.04 -4.76
CA ASN A 86 17.66 3.82 -4.79
C ASN A 86 17.64 3.11 -3.42
N LEU A 87 18.77 3.08 -2.71
CA LEU A 87 18.85 2.53 -1.37
C LEU A 87 18.00 3.35 -0.38
N ALA A 88 18.09 4.68 -0.43
CA ALA A 88 17.31 5.56 0.43
C ALA A 88 15.80 5.39 0.19
N GLU A 89 15.37 5.29 -1.06
CA GLU A 89 13.96 5.02 -1.41
C GLU A 89 13.50 3.63 -0.93
N SER A 90 14.35 2.61 -1.06
CA SER A 90 14.08 1.27 -0.52
C SER A 90 13.93 1.27 1.01
N ILE A 91 14.79 2.02 1.72
CA ILE A 91 14.69 2.16 3.18
C ILE A 91 13.42 2.93 3.56
N SER A 92 13.14 4.04 2.87
CA SER A 92 11.97 4.89 3.11
C SER A 92 10.65 4.12 2.90
N SER A 93 10.55 3.36 1.81
CA SER A 93 9.35 2.54 1.52
C SER A 93 9.10 1.49 2.61
N LYS A 94 10.16 0.83 3.13
CA LYS A 94 10.05 -0.11 4.26
C LYS A 94 9.68 0.58 5.57
N LEU A 95 10.30 1.74 5.86
CA LEU A 95 10.01 2.54 7.06
C LEU A 95 8.56 3.06 7.09
N THR A 96 7.94 3.23 5.93
CA THR A 96 6.56 3.70 5.82
C THR A 96 5.58 2.79 6.57
N TYR A 97 5.80 1.47 6.61
CA TYR A 97 4.93 0.57 7.39
C TYR A 97 5.05 0.80 8.90
N PHE A 98 6.25 1.13 9.39
CA PHE A 98 6.49 1.37 10.81
C PHE A 98 5.98 2.74 11.26
N THR A 99 6.09 3.77 10.42
CA THR A 99 5.55 5.10 10.71
C THR A 99 4.02 5.16 10.66
N GLU A 100 3.38 4.23 9.94
CA GLU A 100 1.91 4.09 9.97
C GLU A 100 1.37 3.66 11.33
N LEU A 101 2.18 3.07 12.21
CA LEU A 101 1.75 2.71 13.56
C LEU A 101 1.21 3.92 14.32
N ASP A 102 1.93 5.04 14.31
CA ASP A 102 1.52 6.26 15.00
C ASP A 102 0.29 6.90 14.33
N ARG A 103 0.22 6.86 12.99
CA ARG A 103 -0.93 7.36 12.22
C ARG A 103 -2.20 6.56 12.47
N ILE A 104 -2.11 5.25 12.59
CA ILE A 104 -3.23 4.38 12.92
C ILE A 104 -3.62 4.58 14.38
N GLY A 105 -2.65 4.64 15.29
CA GLY A 105 -2.87 4.86 16.72
C GLY A 105 -3.61 6.18 17.01
N THR A 106 -3.19 7.27 16.38
CA THR A 106 -3.85 8.59 16.50
C THR A 106 -5.28 8.58 15.97
N ARG A 107 -5.54 7.95 14.82
CA ARG A 107 -6.91 7.83 14.26
C ARG A 107 -7.82 6.99 15.17
N LEU A 108 -7.38 5.82 15.62
CA LEU A 108 -8.15 4.97 16.54
C LEU A 108 -8.29 5.58 17.94
N GLY A 109 -7.39 6.49 18.32
CA GLY A 109 -7.44 7.28 19.54
C GLY A 109 -8.51 8.36 19.54
N SER A 110 -8.93 8.84 18.36
CA SER A 110 -9.88 9.93 18.24
C SER A 110 -11.32 9.48 18.59
N PRO A 111 -12.03 10.19 19.49
CA PRO A 111 -13.42 9.87 19.82
C PRO A 111 -14.39 10.12 18.66
N ALA A 112 -13.99 10.91 17.66
CA ALA A 112 -14.77 11.17 16.45
C ALA A 112 -14.66 10.03 15.42
N PHE A 113 -13.69 9.13 15.57
CA PHE A 113 -13.50 8.03 14.64
C PHE A 113 -14.48 6.90 14.96
N SER A 114 -15.42 6.66 14.05
CA SER A 114 -16.45 5.64 14.19
C SER A 114 -16.39 4.61 13.07
N VAL A 115 -16.99 3.46 13.32
CA VAL A 115 -17.12 2.35 12.36
C VAL A 115 -17.95 2.74 11.13
N THR A 116 -18.79 3.76 11.25
CA THR A 116 -19.61 4.28 10.15
C THR A 116 -18.88 5.29 9.28
N SER A 117 -17.64 5.67 9.62
CA SER A 117 -16.84 6.59 8.82
C SER A 117 -16.29 5.91 7.57
N ASP A 118 -16.25 6.62 6.45
CA ASP A 118 -15.73 6.10 5.18
C ASP A 118 -14.26 5.67 5.28
N GLY A 119 -13.51 6.23 6.22
CA GLY A 119 -12.11 5.91 6.48
C GLY A 119 -11.88 4.63 7.30
N PHE A 120 -12.92 3.98 7.84
CA PHE A 120 -12.76 2.82 8.71
C PHE A 120 -12.25 1.57 7.97
N LEU A 121 -12.88 1.22 6.84
CA LEU A 121 -12.48 0.06 6.05
C LEU A 121 -11.07 0.21 5.44
N PRO A 122 -10.69 1.37 4.86
CA PRO A 122 -9.31 1.63 4.44
C PRO A 122 -8.30 1.48 5.58
N LEU A 123 -8.65 1.91 6.81
CA LEU A 123 -7.79 1.74 7.98
C LEU A 123 -7.59 0.26 8.35
N LEU A 124 -8.63 -0.57 8.26
CA LEU A 124 -8.51 -2.02 8.45
C LEU A 124 -7.61 -2.66 7.38
N SER A 125 -7.83 -2.34 6.10
CA SER A 125 -6.97 -2.85 5.03
C SER A 125 -5.50 -2.45 5.24
N ARG A 126 -5.25 -1.21 5.66
CA ARG A 126 -3.89 -0.75 5.97
C ARG A 126 -3.28 -1.48 7.17
N LEU A 127 -4.07 -1.77 8.19
CA LEU A 127 -3.64 -2.58 9.33
C LEU A 127 -3.25 -4.00 8.87
N ASP A 128 -4.07 -4.64 8.05
CA ASP A 128 -3.81 -5.97 7.51
C ASP A 128 -2.50 -6.00 6.70
N GLU A 129 -2.27 -4.99 5.85
CA GLU A 129 -1.02 -4.82 5.10
C GLU A 129 0.20 -4.66 6.03
N CYS A 130 0.10 -3.83 7.07
CA CYS A 130 1.20 -3.60 8.01
C CYS A 130 1.51 -4.85 8.84
N ILE A 131 0.48 -5.61 9.25
CA ILE A 131 0.63 -6.89 9.95
C ILE A 131 1.34 -7.89 9.03
N SER A 132 0.82 -8.10 7.82
CA SER A 132 1.40 -9.03 6.84
C SER A 132 2.85 -8.69 6.49
N PHE A 133 3.15 -7.40 6.27
CA PHE A 133 4.52 -6.95 6.03
C PHE A 133 5.44 -7.24 7.21
N THR A 134 4.99 -6.98 8.44
CA THR A 134 5.81 -7.19 9.64
C THR A 134 6.03 -8.68 9.89
N GLU A 135 5.03 -9.53 9.65
CA GLU A 135 5.12 -10.99 9.76
C GLU A 135 6.08 -11.60 8.74
N GLN A 136 6.15 -11.05 7.53
CA GLN A 136 7.12 -11.48 6.51
C GLN A 136 8.56 -11.03 6.84
N ASN A 137 8.72 -10.01 7.69
CA ASN A 137 10.01 -9.38 7.97
C ASN A 137 10.38 -9.41 9.47
N LEU A 138 10.21 -10.56 10.13
CA LEU A 138 10.51 -10.72 11.56
C LEU A 138 11.98 -10.49 11.95
N HIS A 139 12.91 -10.51 10.99
CA HIS A 139 14.33 -10.25 11.21
C HIS A 139 14.64 -8.76 11.47
N TYR A 140 13.72 -7.84 11.19
CA TYR A 140 13.92 -6.41 11.49
C TYR A 140 13.95 -6.15 13.00
N LYS A 141 14.71 -5.11 13.38
CA LYS A 141 14.82 -4.68 14.76
C LYS A 141 13.44 -4.32 15.31
N GLU A 142 13.09 -4.87 16.48
CA GLU A 142 11.82 -4.63 17.19
C GLU A 142 10.56 -5.03 16.40
N SER A 143 10.68 -5.81 15.32
CA SER A 143 9.56 -6.30 14.51
C SER A 143 8.43 -6.91 15.35
N GLN A 144 8.77 -7.71 16.36
CA GLN A 144 7.83 -8.35 17.27
C GLN A 144 7.05 -7.36 18.13
N VAL A 145 7.68 -6.25 18.55
CA VAL A 145 7.03 -5.19 19.33
C VAL A 145 6.02 -4.45 18.46
N TYR A 146 6.41 -4.11 17.22
CA TYR A 146 5.53 -3.49 16.24
C TYR A 146 4.35 -4.40 15.89
N LEU A 147 4.61 -5.69 15.63
CA LEU A 147 3.57 -6.68 15.33
C LEU A 147 2.55 -6.77 16.47
N THR A 148 3.02 -6.82 17.72
CA THR A 148 2.15 -6.85 18.90
C THR A 148 1.27 -5.61 18.97
N ARG A 149 1.84 -4.42 18.73
CA ARG A 149 1.08 -3.16 18.71
C ARG A 149 0.07 -3.09 17.55
N PHE A 150 0.42 -3.56 16.36
CA PHE A 150 -0.53 -3.63 15.24
C PHE A 150 -1.71 -4.56 15.55
N ARG A 151 -1.45 -5.74 16.14
CA ARG A 151 -2.53 -6.65 16.58
C ARG A 151 -3.38 -6.05 17.70
N GLN A 152 -2.81 -5.26 18.60
CA GLN A 152 -3.58 -4.49 19.59
C GLN A 152 -4.51 -3.46 18.92
N TYR A 153 -4.01 -2.73 17.91
CA TYR A 153 -4.85 -1.79 17.15
C TYR A 153 -5.93 -2.49 16.33
N LEU A 154 -5.63 -3.64 15.73
CA LEU A 154 -6.63 -4.48 15.08
C LEU A 154 -7.70 -4.90 16.09
N SER A 155 -7.30 -5.46 17.24
CA SER A 155 -8.24 -5.87 18.30
C SER A 155 -9.14 -4.71 18.76
N ARG A 156 -8.57 -3.51 18.91
CA ARG A 156 -9.32 -2.30 19.26
C ARG A 156 -10.31 -1.88 18.16
N ALA A 157 -9.89 -1.89 16.90
CA ALA A 157 -10.77 -1.60 15.77
C ALA A 157 -11.94 -2.60 15.70
N LEU A 158 -11.66 -3.89 15.87
CA LEU A 158 -12.69 -4.94 15.88
C LEU A 158 -13.60 -4.85 17.11
N ALA A 159 -13.11 -4.38 18.26
CA ALA A 159 -13.95 -4.09 19.41
C ALA A 159 -14.98 -2.98 19.12
N LEU A 160 -14.59 -1.94 18.36
CA LEU A 160 -15.54 -0.90 17.91
C LEU A 160 -16.61 -1.50 16.99
N VAL A 161 -16.23 -2.40 16.06
CA VAL A 161 -17.17 -3.13 15.20
C VAL A 161 -18.14 -3.95 16.05
N LYS A 162 -17.62 -4.75 16.98
CA LYS A 162 -18.43 -5.55 17.91
C LYS A 162 -19.42 -4.67 18.66
N GLN A 163 -18.96 -3.57 19.25
CA GLN A 163 -19.80 -2.65 19.99
C GLN A 163 -20.92 -2.08 19.10
N HIS A 164 -20.61 -1.65 17.88
CA HIS A 164 -21.59 -1.11 16.94
C HIS A 164 -22.65 -2.16 16.56
N VAL A 165 -22.23 -3.37 16.21
CA VAL A 165 -23.13 -4.48 15.84
C VAL A 165 -24.01 -4.89 17.01
N VAL A 166 -23.41 -5.17 18.18
CA VAL A 166 -24.14 -5.60 19.38
C VAL A 166 -25.10 -4.51 19.85
N SER A 167 -24.68 -3.25 19.86
CA SER A 167 -25.54 -2.12 20.21
C SER A 167 -26.74 -2.02 19.27
N THR A 168 -26.52 -2.12 17.96
CA THR A 168 -27.60 -2.06 16.98
C THR A 168 -28.59 -3.21 17.19
N LEU A 169 -28.10 -4.44 17.40
CA LEU A 169 -28.95 -5.60 17.69
C LEU A 169 -29.76 -5.44 18.99
N ARG A 170 -29.13 -4.95 20.06
CA ARG A 170 -29.79 -4.70 21.35
C ARG A 170 -30.86 -3.62 21.21
N LEU A 171 -30.57 -2.51 20.54
CA LEU A 171 -31.53 -1.43 20.30
C LEU A 171 -32.72 -1.91 19.47
N THR A 172 -32.49 -2.72 18.43
CA THR A 172 -33.59 -3.32 17.66
C THR A 172 -34.44 -4.23 18.56
N THR A 173 -33.81 -5.05 19.40
CA THR A 173 -34.51 -5.97 20.32
C THR A 173 -35.33 -5.21 21.36
N SER A 174 -34.76 -4.19 22.01
CA SER A 174 -35.46 -3.39 23.02
C SER A 174 -36.60 -2.55 22.44
N SER A 175 -36.52 -2.14 21.17
CA SER A 175 -37.60 -1.42 20.50
C SER A 175 -38.83 -2.28 20.19
N VAL A 176 -38.66 -3.59 20.34
CA VAL A 176 -39.60 -4.62 19.93
C VAL A 176 -40.15 -5.41 21.13
N LEU A 177 -39.34 -5.55 22.18
CA LEU A 177 -39.78 -6.12 23.46
C LEU A 177 -40.85 -5.24 24.12
N PRO A 178 -41.91 -5.84 24.69
CA PRO A 178 -42.88 -5.13 25.51
C PRO A 178 -42.18 -4.53 26.73
N LYS A 179 -42.58 -3.29 27.12
CA LYS A 179 -42.03 -2.64 28.31
C LYS A 179 -42.36 -3.47 29.56
N PRO A 180 -41.44 -3.57 30.55
CA PRO A 180 -41.70 -4.30 31.78
C PRO A 180 -42.95 -3.73 32.48
N GLY A 181 -43.95 -4.58 32.71
CA GLY A 181 -45.25 -4.22 33.30
C GLY A 181 -46.44 -4.16 32.32
N ALA A 182 -46.22 -4.26 31.01
CA ALA A 182 -47.31 -4.40 30.04
C ALA A 182 -47.65 -5.89 29.85
N VAL A 183 -48.94 -6.27 30.00
CA VAL A 183 -49.43 -7.61 29.65
C VAL A 183 -49.33 -7.75 28.13
N ALA A 184 -48.26 -8.38 27.67
CA ALA A 184 -48.00 -8.56 26.25
C ALA A 184 -48.85 -9.70 25.71
N VAL A 185 -50.02 -9.38 25.17
CA VAL A 185 -50.75 -10.28 24.28
C VAL A 185 -50.01 -10.28 22.94
N LEU A 186 -49.07 -11.20 22.78
CA LEU A 186 -48.34 -11.38 21.53
C LEU A 186 -49.28 -12.02 20.52
N SER A 187 -49.70 -11.25 19.52
CA SER A 187 -50.51 -11.75 18.40
C SER A 187 -49.64 -12.11 17.20
N GLU A 188 -50.19 -12.78 16.19
CA GLU A 188 -49.48 -13.05 14.92
C GLU A 188 -48.88 -11.78 14.29
N ASN A 189 -49.52 -10.62 14.48
CA ASN A 189 -49.04 -9.32 14.00
C ASN A 189 -47.77 -8.83 14.72
N SER A 190 -47.53 -9.27 15.96
CA SER A 190 -46.31 -8.92 16.71
C SER A 190 -45.08 -9.51 16.03
N TYR A 191 -45.14 -10.75 15.54
CA TYR A 191 -44.02 -11.40 14.86
C TYR A 191 -43.63 -10.72 13.53
N ALA A 192 -44.63 -10.26 12.76
CA ALA A 192 -44.40 -9.49 11.54
C ALA A 192 -43.70 -8.15 11.83
N GLN A 193 -44.08 -7.47 12.92
CA GLN A 193 -43.44 -6.23 13.38
C GLN A 193 -42.00 -6.47 13.84
N PHE A 194 -41.75 -7.58 14.56
CA PHE A 194 -40.41 -7.99 14.99
C PHE A 194 -39.50 -8.16 13.79
N TYR A 195 -39.96 -8.92 12.79
CA TYR A 195 -39.24 -9.14 11.54
C TYR A 195 -38.99 -7.83 10.78
N GLY A 196 -40.00 -6.98 10.64
CA GLY A 196 -39.88 -5.69 9.93
C GLY A 196 -38.79 -4.78 10.49
N LYS A 197 -38.65 -4.70 11.83
CA LYS A 197 -37.65 -3.86 12.51
C LYS A 197 -36.21 -4.38 12.37
N PHE A 198 -36.02 -5.69 12.43
CA PHE A 198 -34.71 -6.30 12.17
C PHE A 198 -34.32 -6.17 10.69
N ARG A 199 -35.29 -6.38 9.78
CA ARG A 199 -35.08 -6.22 8.35
C ARG A 199 -34.65 -4.80 7.97
N SER A 200 -35.22 -3.77 8.59
CA SER A 200 -34.84 -2.38 8.32
C SER A 200 -33.51 -1.98 8.94
N SER A 201 -33.07 -2.64 10.02
CA SER A 201 -31.80 -2.36 10.69
C SER A 201 -30.63 -3.12 10.08
N ALA A 202 -30.87 -4.27 9.44
CA ALA A 202 -29.85 -5.14 8.87
C ALA A 202 -28.93 -4.49 7.81
N PRO A 203 -29.42 -3.66 6.87
CA PRO A 203 -28.55 -3.02 5.86
C PRO A 203 -27.41 -2.20 6.46
N LYS A 204 -27.63 -1.61 7.65
CA LYS A 204 -26.64 -0.78 8.36
C LYS A 204 -25.39 -1.56 8.78
N ILE A 205 -25.56 -2.86 9.02
CA ILE A 205 -24.50 -3.75 9.51
C ILE A 205 -23.97 -4.65 8.36
N LYS A 206 -24.81 -4.92 7.35
CA LYS A 206 -24.53 -5.90 6.30
C LYS A 206 -23.25 -5.61 5.51
N ALA A 207 -23.05 -4.35 5.09
CA ALA A 207 -21.87 -3.97 4.32
C ALA A 207 -20.57 -4.18 5.12
N LEU A 208 -20.57 -3.74 6.37
CA LEU A 208 -19.45 -3.91 7.30
C LEU A 208 -19.15 -5.39 7.59
N MET A 209 -20.17 -6.20 7.87
CA MET A 209 -19.97 -7.61 8.19
C MET A 209 -19.49 -8.43 6.99
N LYS A 210 -19.92 -8.08 5.78
CA LYS A 210 -19.40 -8.68 4.54
C LYS A 210 -17.90 -8.45 4.40
N GLU A 211 -17.47 -7.21 4.64
CA GLU A 211 -16.05 -6.84 4.60
C GLU A 211 -15.22 -7.56 5.67
N ILE A 212 -15.76 -7.75 6.87
CA ILE A 212 -15.11 -8.53 7.94
C ILE A 212 -15.00 -10.01 7.58
N GLU A 213 -16.02 -10.59 6.93
CA GLU A 213 -16.00 -11.99 6.53
C GLU A 213 -15.00 -12.27 5.40
N LEU A 214 -14.86 -11.35 4.44
CA LEU A 214 -13.81 -11.45 3.42
C LEU A 214 -12.40 -11.49 4.02
N ARG A 215 -12.21 -10.91 5.21
CA ARG A 215 -10.95 -10.88 5.97
C ARG A 215 -10.83 -12.03 6.98
N ALA A 216 -11.82 -12.92 7.08
CA ALA A 216 -11.87 -13.95 8.11
C ALA A 216 -10.62 -14.85 8.08
N ASP A 217 -10.10 -15.19 6.89
CA ASP A 217 -8.94 -16.07 6.76
C ASP A 217 -7.60 -15.35 6.94
N THR A 218 -7.58 -14.01 6.97
CA THR A 218 -6.36 -13.22 7.17
C THR A 218 -5.86 -13.31 8.61
N ALA A 219 -6.76 -13.25 9.59
CA ALA A 219 -6.40 -13.23 11.01
C ALA A 219 -7.47 -13.87 11.89
N ALA A 220 -7.05 -14.53 12.98
CA ALA A 220 -7.97 -15.21 13.90
C ALA A 220 -8.91 -14.22 14.62
N GLU A 221 -8.48 -12.98 14.81
CA GLU A 221 -9.25 -11.90 15.42
C GLU A 221 -10.55 -11.62 14.66
N TYR A 222 -10.54 -11.71 13.32
CA TYR A 222 -11.74 -11.58 12.50
C TYR A 222 -12.72 -12.75 12.71
N LYS A 223 -12.21 -13.99 12.79
CA LYS A 223 -13.04 -15.18 13.09
C LYS A 223 -13.69 -15.07 14.47
N ASN A 224 -12.94 -14.61 15.46
CA ASN A 224 -13.44 -14.39 16.82
C ASN A 224 -14.53 -13.31 16.85
N LEU A 225 -14.33 -12.19 16.13
CA LEU A 225 -15.35 -11.16 16.00
C LEU A 225 -16.64 -11.71 15.36
N LEU A 226 -16.54 -12.48 14.28
CA LEU A 226 -17.69 -13.09 13.63
C LEU A 226 -18.44 -14.03 14.58
N HIS A 227 -17.70 -14.82 15.38
CA HIS A 227 -18.27 -15.68 16.39
C HIS A 227 -19.04 -14.90 17.46
N ASP A 228 -18.44 -13.82 17.99
CA ASP A 228 -19.05 -12.98 19.01
C ASP A 228 -20.31 -12.26 18.51
N CYS A 229 -20.26 -11.73 17.27
CA CYS A 229 -21.41 -11.10 16.64
C CYS A 229 -22.54 -12.10 16.39
N CYS A 230 -22.21 -13.32 15.95
CA CYS A 230 -23.18 -14.39 15.77
C CYS A 230 -23.83 -14.80 17.10
N HIS A 231 -23.02 -15.02 18.13
CA HIS A 231 -23.50 -15.36 19.47
C HIS A 231 -24.42 -14.28 20.04
N SER A 232 -24.03 -13.01 19.91
CA SER A 232 -24.89 -11.90 20.34
C SER A 232 -26.20 -11.86 19.55
N TYR A 233 -26.16 -12.11 18.24
CA TYR A 233 -27.36 -12.18 17.41
C TYR A 233 -28.28 -13.31 17.87
N VAL A 234 -27.76 -14.52 18.06
CA VAL A 234 -28.52 -15.67 18.60
C VAL A 234 -29.14 -15.32 19.95
N GLY A 235 -28.36 -14.76 20.87
CA GLY A 235 -28.85 -14.38 22.20
C GLY A 235 -29.97 -13.35 22.17
N GLN A 236 -29.84 -12.28 21.37
CA GLN A 236 -30.90 -11.27 21.22
C GLN A 236 -32.19 -11.86 20.63
N ARG A 237 -32.04 -12.79 19.69
CA ARG A 237 -33.17 -13.50 19.09
C ARG A 237 -33.81 -14.48 20.06
N GLY A 238 -32.99 -15.13 20.88
CA GLY A 238 -33.45 -15.98 21.94
C GLY A 238 -34.36 -15.28 22.93
N LEU A 239 -34.01 -14.07 23.35
CA LEU A 239 -34.85 -13.25 24.24
C LEU A 239 -36.25 -13.02 23.67
N LEU A 240 -36.35 -12.72 22.36
CA LEU A 240 -37.65 -12.52 21.70
C LEU A 240 -38.44 -13.82 21.69
N LEU A 241 -37.83 -14.92 21.26
CA LEU A 241 -38.47 -16.23 21.15
C LEU A 241 -38.90 -16.77 22.52
N THR A 242 -38.07 -16.67 23.55
CA THR A 242 -38.40 -17.09 24.91
C THR A 242 -39.56 -16.29 25.49
N SER A 243 -39.57 -14.95 25.32
CA SER A 243 -40.72 -14.14 25.78
C SER A 243 -42.00 -14.49 25.02
N SER A 244 -41.88 -14.79 23.72
CA SER A 244 -43.00 -15.24 22.89
C SER A 244 -43.57 -16.57 23.34
N VAL A 245 -42.72 -17.57 23.50
CA VAL A 245 -43.12 -18.90 23.95
C VAL A 245 -43.73 -18.84 25.36
N HIS A 246 -43.14 -18.07 26.28
CA HIS A 246 -43.66 -17.94 27.64
C HIS A 246 -45.04 -17.27 27.69
N SER A 247 -45.26 -16.18 26.94
CA SER A 247 -46.57 -15.53 26.86
C SER A 247 -47.63 -16.42 26.22
N SER A 248 -47.27 -17.13 25.14
CA SER A 248 -48.19 -18.08 24.51
C SER A 248 -48.50 -19.28 25.39
N LEU A 249 -47.51 -19.82 26.11
CA LEU A 249 -47.71 -20.90 27.09
C LEU A 249 -48.63 -20.43 28.21
N ALA A 250 -48.41 -19.24 28.77
CA ALA A 250 -49.26 -18.65 29.79
C ALA A 250 -50.71 -18.48 29.32
N GLN A 251 -50.93 -18.05 28.06
CA GLN A 251 -52.26 -17.96 27.46
C GLN A 251 -52.92 -19.33 27.30
N ILE A 252 -52.19 -20.35 26.84
CA ILE A 252 -52.71 -21.72 26.68
C ILE A 252 -53.08 -22.31 28.05
N THR A 253 -52.22 -22.14 29.06
CA THR A 253 -52.49 -22.58 30.44
C THR A 253 -53.71 -21.87 31.04
N GLN A 254 -53.95 -20.60 30.67
CA GLN A 254 -55.10 -19.83 31.13
C GLN A 254 -56.41 -20.18 30.40
N GLN A 255 -56.34 -20.59 29.13
CA GLN A 255 -57.51 -20.91 28.29
C GLN A 255 -57.93 -22.39 28.31
N HIS A 256 -57.02 -23.33 28.59
CA HIS A 256 -57.28 -24.78 28.54
C HIS A 256 -56.81 -25.48 29.82
N SER A 257 -57.61 -25.43 30.90
CA SER A 257 -57.31 -26.15 32.15
C SER A 257 -57.69 -27.64 32.13
N THR A 258 -58.36 -28.14 31.08
CA THR A 258 -58.93 -29.51 31.05
C THR A 258 -58.65 -30.31 29.80
N ASP A 259 -57.88 -29.82 28.83
CA ASP A 259 -57.75 -30.48 27.53
C ASP A 259 -56.29 -30.83 27.20
N SER A 260 -55.95 -32.11 27.34
CA SER A 260 -54.59 -32.65 27.13
C SER A 260 -54.12 -32.55 25.67
N THR A 261 -55.01 -32.17 24.75
CA THR A 261 -54.76 -32.05 23.30
C THR A 261 -54.29 -30.64 22.88
N ALA A 262 -54.43 -29.62 23.74
CA ALA A 262 -53.93 -28.27 23.47
C ALA A 262 -52.38 -28.21 23.43
N LEU A 263 -51.72 -29.14 24.12
CA LEU A 263 -50.25 -29.25 24.22
C LEU A 263 -49.60 -29.79 22.93
N VAL A 264 -50.37 -30.38 22.01
CA VAL A 264 -49.86 -30.78 20.68
C VAL A 264 -49.82 -29.60 19.70
N ARG A 265 -50.65 -28.55 19.91
CA ARG A 265 -50.57 -27.30 19.13
C ARG A 265 -49.32 -26.46 19.43
N THR A 266 -48.52 -26.84 20.41
CA THR A 266 -47.21 -26.23 20.67
C THR A 266 -46.24 -26.42 19.49
N GLU A 267 -46.42 -27.46 18.68
CA GLU A 267 -45.69 -27.64 17.41
C GLU A 267 -45.99 -26.51 16.40
N THR A 268 -47.22 -25.98 16.42
CA THR A 268 -47.64 -24.85 15.57
C THR A 268 -47.06 -23.50 16.07
N LEU A 269 -46.63 -23.44 17.33
CA LEU A 269 -45.99 -22.28 17.97
C LEU A 269 -44.51 -22.13 17.58
N LEU A 270 -43.87 -23.23 17.15
CA LEU A 270 -42.51 -23.27 16.65
C LEU A 270 -42.43 -22.86 15.16
N THR A 271 -43.50 -23.00 14.38
CA THR A 271 -43.53 -22.58 12.96
C THR A 271 -43.18 -21.10 12.73
N PRO A 272 -43.71 -20.14 13.51
CA PRO A 272 -43.25 -18.76 13.50
C PRO A 272 -41.77 -18.62 13.88
N CYS A 273 -41.27 -19.41 14.85
CA CYS A 273 -39.84 -19.45 15.20
C CYS A 273 -38.97 -19.85 13.99
N PHE A 274 -39.42 -20.85 13.20
CA PHE A 274 -38.76 -21.28 11.97
C PHE A 274 -38.88 -20.26 10.82
N MET A 275 -40.04 -19.59 10.66
CA MET A 275 -40.20 -18.54 9.64
C MET A 275 -39.35 -17.29 9.93
N ILE A 276 -39.21 -16.96 11.23
CA ILE A 276 -38.36 -15.88 11.73
C ILE A 276 -36.87 -16.24 11.54
N HIS A 277 -36.53 -17.53 11.52
CA HIS A 277 -35.18 -18.08 11.32
C HIS A 277 -34.73 -18.13 9.85
N ASP A 278 -35.58 -18.59 8.93
CA ASP A 278 -35.16 -19.00 7.58
C ASP A 278 -34.82 -17.83 6.63
N LYS A 279 -35.46 -16.66 6.80
CA LYS A 279 -35.17 -15.47 5.96
C LYS A 279 -34.02 -14.60 6.48
N LEU A 280 -33.66 -14.71 7.75
CA LEU A 280 -32.52 -13.98 8.35
C LEU A 280 -31.18 -14.71 8.15
N LYS A 281 -31.22 -16.02 7.88
CA LYS A 281 -30.13 -16.84 7.36
C LYS A 281 -29.48 -16.26 6.08
N ALA A 282 -30.24 -15.49 5.30
CA ALA A 282 -29.74 -14.77 4.12
C ALA A 282 -29.00 -13.45 4.44
N TYR A 283 -29.00 -12.99 5.69
CA TYR A 283 -28.38 -11.72 6.12
C TYR A 283 -27.04 -11.92 6.84
N LEU A 284 -26.83 -13.07 7.49
CA LEU A 284 -25.53 -13.51 8.00
C LEU A 284 -24.91 -14.41 6.95
N MET A 285 -23.84 -13.95 6.32
CA MET A 285 -23.22 -14.63 5.18
C MET A 285 -22.63 -16.02 5.53
N ASN A 286 -22.22 -16.76 4.48
CA ASN A 286 -21.97 -18.21 4.45
C ASN A 286 -21.14 -18.78 5.62
N TYR A 287 -20.15 -18.05 6.15
CA TYR A 287 -19.34 -18.52 7.28
C TYR A 287 -20.10 -18.43 8.61
N ALA A 288 -20.82 -17.33 8.82
CA ALA A 288 -21.69 -17.13 9.98
C ALA A 288 -22.88 -18.13 9.95
N GLN A 289 -23.25 -18.67 8.79
CA GLN A 289 -24.32 -19.65 8.64
C GLN A 289 -23.97 -21.03 9.24
N SER A 290 -22.73 -21.51 9.05
CA SER A 290 -22.23 -22.74 9.68
C SER A 290 -22.13 -22.57 11.20
N LEU A 291 -21.60 -21.42 11.63
CA LEU A 291 -21.47 -21.06 13.05
C LEU A 291 -22.84 -20.91 13.75
N TYR A 292 -23.77 -20.23 13.08
CA TYR A 292 -25.13 -20.00 13.56
C TYR A 292 -25.86 -21.33 13.74
N THR A 293 -25.73 -22.25 12.78
CA THR A 293 -26.35 -23.58 12.90
C THR A 293 -25.82 -24.30 14.15
N LYS A 294 -24.51 -24.27 14.38
CA LYS A 294 -23.88 -24.89 15.57
C LYS A 294 -24.26 -24.23 16.90
N GLN A 295 -24.49 -22.92 16.93
CA GLN A 295 -24.86 -22.18 18.15
C GLN A 295 -26.38 -22.15 18.41
N PHE A 296 -27.20 -22.19 17.36
CA PHE A 296 -28.66 -22.07 17.44
C PHE A 296 -29.35 -23.39 17.75
N LEU A 297 -28.82 -24.53 17.27
CA LEU A 297 -29.34 -25.86 17.58
C LEU A 297 -29.39 -26.15 19.10
N PRO A 298 -28.31 -25.91 19.89
CA PRO A 298 -28.34 -26.05 21.34
C PRO A 298 -29.34 -25.11 22.02
N PHE A 299 -29.52 -23.90 21.47
CA PHE A 299 -30.45 -22.92 22.00
C PHE A 299 -31.91 -23.36 21.80
N LEU A 300 -32.25 -23.88 20.62
CA LEU A 300 -33.57 -24.48 20.37
C LEU A 300 -33.83 -25.67 21.29
N ASP A 301 -32.84 -26.56 21.46
CA ASP A 301 -32.95 -27.70 22.37
C ASP A 301 -33.23 -27.25 23.82
N SER A 302 -32.57 -26.17 24.27
CA SER A 302 -32.82 -25.57 25.59
C SER A 302 -34.24 -25.03 25.75
N ILE A 303 -34.82 -24.40 24.72
CA ILE A 303 -36.22 -23.93 24.77
C ILE A 303 -37.17 -25.12 24.79
N CYS A 304 -36.94 -26.14 23.95
CA CYS A 304 -37.77 -27.33 23.88
C CYS A 304 -37.81 -28.09 25.21
N ARG A 305 -36.68 -28.20 25.93
CA ARG A 305 -36.65 -28.80 27.28
C ARG A 305 -37.51 -28.02 28.28
N TYR A 306 -37.45 -26.69 28.25
CA TYR A 306 -38.24 -25.81 29.13
C TYR A 306 -39.75 -25.90 28.89
N THR A 307 -40.19 -26.31 27.70
CA THR A 307 -41.62 -26.53 27.40
C THR A 307 -42.11 -27.92 27.78
N VAL A 308 -41.22 -28.89 28.01
CA VAL A 308 -41.57 -30.29 28.31
C VAL A 308 -41.58 -30.56 29.82
N GLU A 309 -40.78 -29.85 30.61
CA GLU A 309 -40.82 -29.94 32.08
C GLU A 309 -41.72 -28.84 32.67
N PRO A 310 -42.94 -29.15 33.17
CA PRO A 310 -43.67 -28.20 33.98
C PRO A 310 -42.90 -27.94 35.28
N PRO A 311 -42.98 -26.74 35.88
CA PRO A 311 -42.41 -26.52 37.20
C PRO A 311 -43.10 -27.48 38.16
N ILE A 312 -42.30 -28.38 38.75
CA ILE A 312 -42.73 -29.20 39.88
C ILE A 312 -43.16 -28.21 40.96
N LYS A 313 -44.48 -28.11 41.17
CA LYS A 313 -45.05 -27.38 42.30
C LYS A 313 -44.80 -28.25 43.53
N ASP A 314 -43.90 -27.80 44.39
CA ASP A 314 -43.96 -28.12 45.82
C ASP A 314 -45.06 -27.27 46.48
#